data_AF-A0A9D8NIT3-F1
#
_entry.id   AF-A0A9D8NIT3-F1
#
_cell.length_a   1.000
_cell.length_b   1.000
_cell.length_c   1.000
_cell.angle_alpha   90.00
_cell.angle_beta   90.00
_cell.angle_gamma   90.00
#
_symmetry.space_group_name_H-M   'P 1'
#
loop_
_entity.id
_entity.type
_entity.pdbx_description
1 polymer ?
#
loop_
_entity_poly.entity_id
_entity_poly.type
_entity_poly.pdbx_seq_one_letter_code
_entity_poly.pdbx_strand_id
1 'polypeptide(L)'
;SALIEDLAQRGLLGDTLVCNLAEFGRTPRVNPAGGRDHWPQCWTIYFAGGGVKGGRVVGKSDEIGGFPAERPVKPAEVVATIYHSLGLDLDVHLPGPQTRPFPLVDFGTQPVKELFA
;
A
#
# COMPACT_ATOMS: atom_id res chain seq x y z
N SER A 1 9.73 10.36 20.32
CA SER A 1 9.31 11.27 19.25
C SER A 1 9.76 10.69 17.92
N ALA A 2 8.86 9.93 17.32
CA ALA A 2 8.90 9.52 15.92
C ALA A 2 7.57 9.98 15.29
N LEU A 3 7.52 10.16 13.97
CA LEU A 3 6.40 10.78 13.26
C LEU A 3 5.00 10.32 13.72
N ILE A 4 4.77 9.01 13.82
CA ILE A 4 3.46 8.45 14.21
C ILE A 4 3.10 8.81 15.66
N GLU A 5 4.07 8.75 16.58
CA GLU A 5 3.88 9.11 17.99
C GLU A 5 3.53 10.59 18.12
N ASP A 6 4.23 11.46 17.39
CA ASP A 6 3.99 12.91 17.43
C ASP A 6 2.61 13.28 16.85
N LEU A 7 2.20 12.61 15.76
CA LEU A 7 0.85 12.77 15.20
C LEU A 7 -0.23 12.31 16.17
N ALA A 8 0.00 11.20 16.89
CA ALA A 8 -0.93 10.71 17.90
C ALA A 8 -1.07 11.68 19.09
N GLN A 9 0.07 12.14 19.64
CA GLN A 9 0.10 13.08 20.77
C GLN A 9 -0.58 14.42 20.44
N ARG A 10 -0.53 14.84 19.16
CA ARG A 10 -1.18 16.07 18.68
C ARG A 10 -2.63 15.86 18.25
N GLY A 11 -3.17 14.66 18.34
CA GLY A 11 -4.52 14.33 17.87
C GLY A 11 -4.69 14.39 16.35
N LEU A 12 -3.60 14.40 15.59
CA LEU A 12 -3.61 14.54 14.12
C LEU A 12 -3.63 13.19 13.38
N LEU A 13 -3.29 12.10 14.08
CA LEU A 13 -3.18 10.78 13.45
C LEU A 13 -4.52 10.29 12.87
N GLY A 14 -5.66 10.68 13.45
CA GLY A 14 -6.98 10.32 12.93
C GLY A 14 -7.22 10.82 11.51
N ASP A 15 -6.71 12.02 11.20
CA ASP A 15 -6.95 12.73 9.93
C ASP A 15 -5.71 12.72 9.01
N THR A 16 -4.65 12.00 9.40
CA THR A 16 -3.41 11.90 8.63
C THR A 16 -3.11 10.45 8.30
N LEU A 17 -3.17 10.09 7.00
CA LEU A 17 -2.68 8.81 6.54
C LEU A 17 -1.16 8.85 6.34
N VAL A 18 -0.42 8.15 7.18
CA VAL A 18 1.01 7.90 7.01
C VAL A 18 1.20 6.66 6.13
N CYS A 19 1.89 6.82 5.01
CA CYS A 19 2.18 5.73 4.08
C CYS A 19 3.69 5.45 4.08
N ASN A 20 4.11 4.24 4.46
CA ASN A 20 5.43 3.74 4.10
C ASN A 20 5.29 2.77 2.94
N LEU A 21 5.77 3.20 1.78
CA LEU A 21 5.67 2.49 0.52
C LEU A 21 7.03 1.96 0.09
N ALA A 22 7.00 0.89 -0.69
CA ALA A 22 8.16 0.29 -1.33
C ALA A 22 7.73 -0.24 -2.70
N GLU A 23 8.70 -0.39 -3.60
CA GLU A 23 8.49 -0.90 -4.96
C GLU A 23 9.16 -2.26 -5.17
N PHE A 24 10.12 -2.62 -4.32
CA PHE A 24 10.90 -3.84 -4.44
C PHE A 24 11.37 -4.32 -3.06
N GLY A 25 11.39 -5.64 -2.92
CA GLY A 25 12.08 -6.33 -1.85
C GLY A 25 13.48 -6.76 -2.29
N ARG A 26 13.95 -7.84 -1.68
CA ARG A 26 15.25 -8.44 -1.96
C ARG A 26 15.08 -9.93 -2.19
N THR A 27 15.89 -10.52 -3.05
CA THR A 27 15.86 -11.98 -3.26
C THR A 27 16.07 -12.70 -1.92
N PRO A 28 15.35 -13.79 -1.66
CA PRO A 28 15.51 -14.53 -0.40
C PRO A 28 16.88 -15.22 -0.31
N ARG A 29 17.51 -15.48 -1.46
CA ARG A 29 18.84 -16.07 -1.58
C ARG A 29 19.91 -15.00 -1.76
N VAL A 30 21.04 -15.19 -1.09
CA VAL A 30 22.25 -14.37 -1.27
C VAL A 30 22.88 -14.72 -2.62
N ASN A 31 23.23 -13.70 -3.40
CA ASN A 31 23.87 -13.84 -4.69
C ASN A 31 25.39 -14.11 -4.54
N PRO A 32 26.10 -14.53 -5.60
CA PRO A 32 27.54 -14.82 -5.53
C PRO A 32 28.43 -13.63 -5.11
N ALA A 33 27.92 -12.39 -5.20
CA ALA A 33 28.60 -11.19 -4.75
C ALA A 33 28.37 -10.87 -3.25
N GLY A 34 27.68 -11.74 -2.50
CA GLY A 34 27.41 -11.58 -1.07
C GLY A 34 26.23 -10.66 -0.73
N GLY A 35 25.47 -10.21 -1.74
CA GLY A 35 24.29 -9.34 -1.58
C GLY A 35 22.97 -10.06 -1.86
N ARG A 36 21.88 -9.28 -1.98
CA ARG A 36 20.58 -9.75 -2.48
C ARG A 36 20.12 -8.85 -3.61
N ASP A 37 19.58 -9.44 -4.67
CA ASP A 37 19.19 -8.73 -5.88
C ASP A 37 17.88 -7.95 -5.69
N HIS A 38 17.60 -7.01 -6.60
CA HIS A 38 16.28 -6.36 -6.66
C HIS A 38 15.19 -7.39 -6.94
N TRP A 39 14.13 -7.36 -6.14
CA TRP A 39 13.08 -8.37 -6.22
C TRP A 39 11.68 -7.75 -6.15
N PRO A 40 11.05 -7.51 -7.31
CA PRO A 40 9.72 -6.89 -7.40
C PRO A 40 8.60 -7.91 -7.26
N GLN A 41 8.87 -9.09 -6.69
CA GLN A 41 7.84 -10.14 -6.55
C GLN A 41 7.22 -10.13 -5.16
N CYS A 42 7.97 -9.74 -4.12
CA CYS A 42 7.48 -9.71 -2.75
C CYS A 42 8.16 -8.59 -1.95
N TRP A 43 7.33 -7.74 -1.33
CA TRP A 43 7.75 -6.66 -0.44
C TRP A 43 6.61 -6.33 0.53
N THR A 44 6.90 -5.50 1.53
CA THR A 44 5.93 -5.09 2.54
C THR A 44 5.85 -3.56 2.55
N ILE A 45 4.63 -3.07 2.70
CA ILE A 45 4.32 -1.66 2.94
C ILE A 45 3.48 -1.58 4.22
N TYR A 46 3.33 -0.40 4.79
CA TYR A 46 2.41 -0.21 5.89
C TYR A 46 1.76 1.17 5.88
N PHE A 47 0.57 1.22 6.47
CA PHE A 47 -0.21 2.42 6.68
C PHE A 47 -0.46 2.65 8.18
N ALA A 48 -0.58 3.91 8.57
CA ALA A 48 -0.99 4.29 9.92
C ALA A 48 -1.83 5.58 9.88
N GLY A 49 -2.81 5.70 10.78
CA GLY A 49 -3.71 6.86 10.81
C GLY A 49 -4.71 6.89 9.66
N GLY A 50 -5.40 8.01 9.46
CA GLY A 50 -6.34 8.19 8.35
C GLY A 50 -7.47 7.14 8.29
N GLY A 51 -7.95 6.71 9.47
CA GLY A 51 -8.97 5.66 9.60
C GLY A 51 -8.47 4.21 9.52
N VAL A 52 -7.18 3.98 9.28
CA VAL A 52 -6.60 2.62 9.26
C VAL A 52 -6.60 2.00 10.65
N LYS A 53 -7.08 0.76 10.76
CA LYS A 53 -7.01 -0.06 11.97
C LYS A 53 -5.58 -0.60 12.17
N GLY A 54 -4.90 -0.06 13.19
CA GLY A 54 -3.59 -0.55 13.60
C GLY A 54 -3.58 -2.02 14.06
N GLY A 55 -2.41 -2.65 14.06
CA GLY A 55 -2.23 -4.05 14.49
C GLY A 55 -2.79 -5.09 13.51
N ARG A 56 -3.14 -4.69 12.29
CA ARG A 56 -3.61 -5.57 11.23
C ARG A 56 -2.49 -5.93 10.26
N VAL A 57 -2.47 -7.20 9.87
CA VAL A 57 -1.61 -7.72 8.80
C VAL A 57 -2.53 -8.27 7.72
N VAL A 58 -2.27 -7.92 6.47
CA VAL A 58 -3.02 -8.39 5.31
C VAL A 58 -2.07 -9.16 4.40
N GLY A 59 -2.41 -10.42 4.16
CA GLY A 59 -1.62 -11.33 3.36
C GLY A 59 -0.36 -11.84 4.06
N LYS A 60 0.37 -12.70 3.34
CA LYS A 60 1.56 -13.39 3.83
C LYS A 60 2.42 -13.80 2.64
N SER A 61 3.75 -13.75 2.80
CA SER A 61 4.67 -14.37 1.84
C SER A 61 4.69 -15.89 1.97
N ASP A 62 5.31 -16.55 1.00
CA ASP A 62 5.79 -17.93 1.15
C ASP A 62 6.82 -18.02 2.29
N GLU A 63 7.22 -19.25 2.64
CA GLU A 63 8.12 -19.53 3.76
C GLU A 63 9.50 -18.90 3.61
N ILE A 64 9.92 -18.59 2.38
CA ILE A 64 11.24 -18.01 2.11
C ILE A 64 11.18 -16.49 1.89
N GLY A 65 9.99 -15.88 1.81
CA GLY A 65 9.81 -14.46 1.48
C GLY A 65 9.98 -14.15 -0.01
N GLY A 66 9.81 -15.14 -0.89
CA GLY A 66 10.01 -15.01 -2.34
C GLY A 66 8.80 -14.42 -3.05
N PHE A 67 7.60 -14.87 -2.71
CA PHE A 67 6.35 -14.47 -3.35
C PHE A 67 5.22 -14.33 -2.31
N PRO A 68 4.18 -13.53 -2.57
CA PRO A 68 2.94 -13.57 -1.80
C PRO A 68 2.27 -14.95 -1.93
N ALA A 69 2.04 -15.62 -0.81
CA ALA A 69 1.37 -16.92 -0.76
C ALA A 69 -0.11 -16.79 -0.37
N GLU A 70 -0.45 -15.78 0.43
CA GLU A 70 -1.82 -15.51 0.87
C GLU A 70 -2.17 -14.05 0.64
N ARG A 71 -3.39 -13.80 0.14
CA ARG A 71 -3.97 -12.48 -0.12
C ARG A 71 -2.95 -11.50 -0.75
N PRO A 72 -2.47 -11.77 -1.98
CA PRO A 72 -1.61 -10.82 -2.68
C PRO A 72 -2.33 -9.47 -2.85
N VAL A 73 -1.57 -8.38 -2.75
CA VAL A 73 -2.04 -7.02 -2.98
C VAL A 73 -1.28 -6.44 -4.16
N LYS A 74 -2.01 -5.97 -5.17
CA LYS A 74 -1.42 -5.32 -6.34
C LYS A 74 -1.13 -3.84 -6.08
N PRO A 75 -0.16 -3.22 -6.78
CA PRO A 75 0.10 -1.78 -6.66
C PRO A 75 -1.14 -0.89 -6.86
N ALA A 76 -2.05 -1.27 -7.77
CA ALA A 76 -3.30 -0.53 -7.97
C ALA A 76 -4.20 -0.52 -6.72
N GLU A 77 -4.27 -1.63 -5.97
CA GLU A 77 -5.03 -1.71 -4.71
C GLU A 77 -4.43 -0.80 -3.63
N VAL A 78 -3.10 -0.62 -3.63
CA VAL A 78 -2.40 0.32 -2.72
C VAL A 78 -2.83 1.76 -3.00
N VAL A 79 -2.84 2.17 -4.27
CA VAL A 79 -3.29 3.52 -4.67
C VAL A 79 -4.77 3.71 -4.35
N ALA A 80 -5.61 2.72 -4.67
CA ALA A 80 -7.04 2.74 -4.34
C ALA A 80 -7.28 2.87 -2.82
N THR A 81 -6.44 2.25 -1.99
CA THR A 81 -6.49 2.35 -0.51
C THR A 81 -6.23 3.79 -0.04
N ILE A 82 -5.24 4.46 -0.63
CA ILE A 82 -4.93 5.86 -0.31
C ILE A 82 -6.09 6.77 -0.72
N TYR A 83 -6.63 6.61 -1.93
CA TYR A 83 -7.77 7.40 -2.42
C TYR A 83 -9.05 7.15 -1.62
N HIS A 84 -9.27 5.91 -1.20
CA HIS A 84 -10.36 5.57 -0.29
C HIS A 84 -10.24 6.29 1.06
N SER A 85 -9.03 6.33 1.66
CA SER A 85 -8.78 7.08 2.90
C SER A 85 -9.00 8.59 2.75
N LEU A 86 -8.75 9.14 1.56
CA LEU A 86 -9.06 10.54 1.21
C LEU A 86 -10.56 10.79 0.94
N GLY A 87 -11.41 9.76 0.96
CA GLY A 87 -12.83 9.88 0.67
C GLY A 87 -13.16 10.11 -0.81
N LEU A 88 -12.26 9.75 -1.73
CA LEU A 88 -12.49 9.86 -3.16
C LEU A 88 -13.36 8.71 -3.68
N ASP A 89 -14.25 9.03 -4.61
CA ASP A 89 -14.97 8.03 -5.41
C ASP A 89 -14.01 7.42 -6.45
N LEU A 90 -13.79 6.11 -6.36
CA LEU A 90 -12.83 5.39 -7.20
C LEU A 90 -13.32 5.18 -8.63
N ASP A 91 -14.63 5.32 -8.89
CA ASP A 91 -15.22 5.16 -10.22
C ASP A 91 -15.17 6.47 -11.05
N VAL A 92 -14.62 7.54 -10.47
CA VAL A 92 -14.45 8.84 -11.14
C VAL A 92 -13.44 8.74 -12.28
N HIS A 93 -13.74 9.48 -13.34
CA HIS A 93 -12.85 9.67 -14.47
C HIS A 93 -12.22 11.06 -14.43
N LEU A 94 -10.92 11.10 -14.66
CA LEU A 94 -10.14 12.32 -14.77
C LEU A 94 -10.05 12.77 -16.24
N PRO A 95 -9.98 14.08 -16.50
CA PRO A 95 -9.81 14.60 -17.84
C PRO A 95 -8.40 14.31 -18.36
N GLY A 96 -8.28 13.45 -19.36
CA GLY A 96 -6.99 13.15 -19.99
C GLY A 96 -6.67 14.06 -21.18
N PRO A 97 -5.53 13.79 -21.85
CA PRO A 97 -5.14 14.49 -23.07
C PRO A 97 -6.27 14.47 -24.10
N GLN A 98 -6.54 15.62 -24.72
CA GLN A 98 -7.63 15.78 -25.69
C GLN A 98 -9.00 15.37 -25.13
N THR A 99 -9.22 15.62 -23.83
CA THR A 99 -10.44 15.28 -23.08
C THR A 99 -10.82 13.80 -23.10
N ARG A 100 -9.88 12.91 -23.43
CA ARG A 100 -10.09 11.46 -23.31
C ARG A 100 -10.11 11.11 -21.81
N PRO A 101 -11.23 10.62 -21.26
CA PRO A 101 -11.29 10.28 -19.85
C PRO A 101 -10.37 9.09 -19.54
N PHE A 102 -9.71 9.14 -18.39
CA PHE A 102 -9.00 8.00 -17.80
C PHE A 102 -9.51 7.78 -16.38
N PRO A 103 -9.63 6.53 -15.92
CA PRO A 103 -10.18 6.25 -14.61
C PRO A 103 -9.18 6.67 -13.52
N LEU A 104 -9.69 7.06 -12.35
CA LEU A 104 -8.84 7.44 -11.20
C LEU A 104 -7.93 6.29 -10.75
N VAL A 105 -8.46 5.06 -10.80
CA VAL A 105 -7.74 3.79 -10.66
C VAL A 105 -8.29 2.79 -11.68
N ASP A 106 -7.55 1.74 -12.03
CA ASP A 106 -8.02 0.73 -13.00
C ASP A 106 -9.40 0.17 -12.61
N PHE A 107 -10.30 0.01 -13.59
CA PHE A 107 -11.67 -0.43 -13.34
C PHE A 107 -11.74 -1.73 -12.55
N GLY A 108 -12.61 -1.77 -11.54
CA GLY A 108 -12.77 -2.92 -10.66
C GLY A 108 -11.69 -3.06 -9.59
N THR A 109 -10.68 -2.17 -9.55
CA THR A 109 -9.72 -2.11 -8.45
C THR A 109 -10.45 -1.73 -7.16
N GLN A 110 -10.18 -2.46 -6.09
CA GLN A 110 -10.75 -2.20 -4.78
C GLN A 110 -9.64 -1.81 -3.81
N PRO A 111 -9.91 -0.94 -2.81
CA PRO A 111 -8.97 -0.71 -1.73
C PRO A 111 -8.81 -1.99 -0.90
N VAL A 112 -7.74 -2.06 -0.12
CA VAL A 112 -7.53 -3.13 0.88
C VAL A 112 -8.48 -2.87 2.05
N LYS A 113 -9.74 -3.29 1.90
CA LYS A 113 -10.84 -3.04 2.85
C LYS A 113 -10.56 -3.61 4.23
N GLU A 114 -9.73 -4.64 4.32
CA GLU A 114 -9.31 -5.26 5.58
C GLU A 114 -8.56 -4.30 6.52
N LEU A 115 -8.03 -3.18 6.00
CA LEU A 115 -7.39 -2.13 6.78
C LEU A 115 -8.39 -1.18 7.47
N PHE A 116 -9.66 -1.16 7.03
CA PHE A 116 -10.67 -0.21 7.50
C PHE A 116 -11.79 -0.90 8.28
N ALA A 117 -12.77 -0.12 8.75
CA ALA A 117 -13.92 -0.62 9.53
C ALA A 117 -15.15 -0.95 8.71
#